data_AF-A0A949GMT7-F1
#
_entry.id   AF-A0A949GMT7-F1
#
_cell.length_a   1.000
_cell.length_b   1.000
_cell.length_c   1.000
_cell.angle_alpha   90.00
_cell.angle_beta   90.00
_cell.angle_gamma   90.00
#
_symmetry.space_group_name_H-M   'P 1'
#
loop_
_entity.id
_entity.type
_entity.pdbx_description
1 polymer ?
#
loop_
_entity_poly.entity_id
_entity_poly.type
_entity_poly.pdbx_seq_one_letter_code
_entity_poly.pdbx_strand_id
1 'polypeptide(L)' 'HWIMAAGIQQASGATLIDNRNNKNLIEQASLFTGTDSYSGFWIIEAESDEQAKELAVEASFCCNRRVELRAYLR' A
#
# COMPACT_ATOMS: atom_id res chain seq x y z
N HIS A 1 10.37 -7.97 -13.24
CA HIS A 1 9.69 -7.70 -11.95
C HIS A 1 8.42 -6.87 -12.09
N TRP A 2 8.42 -5.72 -12.74
CA TRP A 2 7.27 -4.79 -12.67
C TRP A 2 5.99 -5.28 -13.35
N ILE A 3 4.91 -5.43 -12.57
CA ILE A 3 3.56 -5.71 -13.06
C ILE A 3 2.77 -4.40 -13.15
N MET A 4 2.72 -3.62 -12.05
CA MET A 4 2.07 -2.30 -12.05
C MET A 4 2.64 -1.36 -10.99
N ALA A 5 2.46 -0.07 -11.24
CA ALA A 5 2.77 1.02 -10.32
C ALA A 5 1.65 2.05 -10.37
N ALA A 6 1.17 2.49 -9.21
CA ALA A 6 0.13 3.51 -9.14
C ALA A 6 0.27 4.37 -7.89
N GLY A 7 0.00 5.67 -8.04
CA GLY A 7 -0.27 6.55 -6.91
C GLY A 7 -1.69 6.35 -6.39
N ILE A 8 -1.92 6.63 -5.12
CA ILE A 8 -3.25 6.68 -4.50
C ILE A 8 -3.45 8.03 -3.83
N GLN A 9 -4.71 8.41 -3.61
CA GLN A 9 -5.07 9.66 -2.96
C GLN A 9 -4.56 9.69 -1.51
N GLN A 10 -4.23 10.89 -1.00
CA GLN A 10 -3.86 11.05 0.41
C GLN A 10 -4.99 10.60 1.34
N ALA A 11 -4.62 10.18 2.56
CA ALA A 11 -5.54 9.74 3.60
C ALA A 11 -6.69 10.75 3.89
N SER A 12 -6.44 12.05 3.76
CA SER A 12 -7.46 13.10 3.96
C SER A 12 -8.57 13.11 2.92
N GLY A 13 -8.37 12.48 1.76
CA GLY A 13 -9.38 12.30 0.72
C GLY A 13 -9.96 10.89 0.65
N ALA A 14 -9.67 10.04 1.64
CA ALA A 14 -10.15 8.67 1.65
C ALA A 14 -11.62 8.58 2.07
N THR A 15 -12.31 7.57 1.54
CA THR A 15 -13.63 7.15 2.02
C THR A 15 -13.49 5.77 2.67
N LEU A 16 -13.75 5.69 3.97
CA LEU A 16 -13.72 4.44 4.74
C LEU A 16 -15.09 3.79 4.69
N ILE A 17 -15.12 2.52 4.30
CA ILE A 17 -16.34 1.72 4.23
C ILE A 17 -16.22 0.58 5.24
N ASP A 18 -17.15 0.50 6.18
CA ASP A 18 -17.26 -0.57 7.17
C ASP A 18 -18.67 -1.18 7.12
N ASN A 19 -18.78 -2.31 6.43
CA ASN A 19 -19.99 -3.12 6.41
C ASN A 19 -19.86 -4.42 7.23
N ARG A 20 -18.90 -4.50 8.17
CA ARG A 20 -18.82 -5.65 9.08
C ARG A 20 -20.10 -5.74 9.89
N ASN A 21 -20.62 -6.95 10.07
CA ASN A 21 -21.89 -7.18 10.78
C ASN A 21 -23.09 -6.36 10.23
N ASN A 22 -23.13 -6.11 8.91
CA ASN A 22 -24.17 -5.31 8.25
C ASN A 22 -24.28 -3.85 8.75
N LYS A 23 -23.16 -3.26 9.19
CA LYS A 23 -23.13 -1.91 9.77
C LYS A 23 -23.42 -0.79 8.78
N ASN A 24 -23.24 -1.00 7.46
CA ASN A 24 -23.49 -0.02 6.41
C ASN A 24 -22.86 1.37 6.66
N LEU A 25 -21.65 1.43 7.22
CA LEU A 25 -20.97 2.68 7.53
C LEU A 25 -20.11 3.14 6.36
N ILE A 26 -20.27 4.39 5.95
CA ILE A 26 -19.47 5.07 4.91
C ILE A 26 -19.10 6.46 5.44
N GLU A 27 -17.81 6.73 5.58
CA GLU A 27 -17.30 7.95 6.19
C GLU A 27 -16.14 8.56 5.38
N GLN A 28 -16.02 9.88 5.36
CA GLN A 28 -14.85 10.57 4.82
C GLN A 28 -13.70 10.47 5.84
N ALA A 29 -13.06 9.31 5.86
CA ALA A 29 -12.02 8.95 6.79
C ALA A 29 -11.03 7.97 6.14
N SER A 30 -9.84 7.88 6.72
CA SER A 30 -8.83 6.87 6.39
C SER A 30 -8.77 5.83 7.51
N LEU A 31 -8.44 4.59 7.15
CA LEU A 31 -8.13 3.55 8.14
C LEU A 31 -6.88 3.90 8.97
N PHE A 32 -5.94 4.65 8.38
CA PHE A 32 -4.75 5.16 9.06
C PHE A 32 -4.91 6.64 9.40
N THR A 33 -4.75 6.98 10.68
CA THR A 33 -4.92 8.33 11.24
C THR A 33 -3.62 8.97 11.76
N GLY A 34 -2.48 8.38 11.43
CA GLY A 34 -1.15 8.86 11.83
C GLY A 34 -0.57 9.93 10.89
N THR A 35 0.68 10.32 11.13
CA THR A 35 1.45 11.23 10.26
C THR A 35 1.82 10.60 8.92
N ASP A 36 1.70 9.28 8.81
CA ASP A 36 2.07 8.52 7.63
C ASP A 36 0.84 7.95 6.94
N SER A 37 0.90 7.92 5.61
CA SER A 37 -0.10 7.30 4.76
C SER A 37 0.55 6.68 3.54
N TYR A 38 -0.10 5.65 3.01
CA TYR A 38 0.26 5.12 1.70
C TYR A 38 -0.06 6.17 0.64
N SER A 39 0.92 6.44 -0.22
CA SER A 39 0.79 7.40 -1.34
C SER A 39 0.79 6.70 -2.69
N GLY A 40 1.05 5.40 -2.71
CA GLY A 40 1.02 4.56 -3.88
C GLY A 40 1.42 3.14 -3.51
N PHE A 41 1.44 2.29 -4.52
CA PHE A 41 1.88 0.91 -4.39
C PHE A 41 2.48 0.43 -5.71
N TRP A 42 3.15 -0.71 -5.59
CA TRP A 42 3.73 -1.45 -6.68
C TRP A 42 3.31 -2.90 -6.55
N ILE A 43 3.03 -3.53 -7.68
CA ILE A 43 2.95 -4.99 -7.76
C ILE A 43 4.14 -5.43 -8.60
N ILE A 44 4.92 -6.33 -8.03
CA ILE A 44 6.09 -6.91 -8.66
C ILE A 44 5.98 -8.44 -8.65
N GLU A 45 6.53 -9.04 -9.68
CA GLU A 45 6.89 -10.45 -9.74
C GLU A 45 8.34 -10.61 -9.31
N ALA A 46 8.56 -11.44 -8.29
CA ALA A 46 9.88 -11.81 -7.79
C ALA A 46 9.97 -13.34 -7.73
N GLU A 47 11.14 -13.87 -8.06
CA GLU A 47 11.42 -15.31 -8.07
C GLU A 47 11.57 -15.88 -6.66
N SER A 48 11.83 -15.02 -5.66
CA SER A 48 11.93 -15.37 -4.25
C SER A 48 11.63 -14.19 -3.32
N ASP A 49 11.45 -14.49 -2.03
CA ASP A 49 11.30 -13.48 -0.98
C ASP A 49 12.56 -12.61 -0.84
N GLU A 50 13.74 -13.19 -1.07
CA GLU A 50 15.02 -12.48 -1.03
C GLU A 50 15.10 -11.42 -2.13
N GLN A 51 14.76 -11.79 -3.38
CA GLN A 51 14.73 -10.85 -4.50
C GLN A 51 13.69 -9.74 -4.27
N ALA A 52 12.53 -10.08 -3.71
CA ALA A 52 11.51 -9.08 -3.36
C ALA A 52 12.02 -8.07 -2.32
N LYS A 53 12.79 -8.51 -1.32
CA LYS A 53 13.40 -7.64 -0.31
C LYS A 53 14.48 -6.74 -0.90
N GLU A 54 15.33 -7.26 -1.77
CA GLU A 54 16.37 -6.47 -2.45
C GLU A 54 15.74 -5.34 -3.27
N LEU A 55 14.72 -5.65 -4.07
CA LEU A 55 13.96 -4.67 -4.84
C LEU A 55 13.27 -3.64 -3.94
N ALA A 56 12.72 -4.05 -2.80
CA ALA A 56 12.08 -3.14 -1.84
C ALA A 56 13.09 -2.19 -1.18
N VAL A 57 14.31 -2.66 -0.86
CA VAL A 57 15.39 -1.81 -0.32
C VAL A 57 15.80 -0.74 -1.33
N GLU A 58 16.02 -1.13 -2.58
CA GLU A 58 16.37 -0.19 -3.65
C GLU A 58 15.24 0.83 -3.89
N ALA A 59 13.99 0.37 -3.99
CA ALA A 59 12.84 1.24 -4.20
C ALA A 59 12.65 2.26 -3.07
N SER A 60 12.82 1.82 -1.81
CA SER A 60 12.78 2.68 -0.62
C SER A 60 13.83 3.79 -0.70
N PHE A 61 15.06 3.43 -1.07
CA PHE A 61 16.16 4.38 -1.24
C PHE A 61 15.86 5.38 -2.36
N CYS A 62 15.47 4.92 -3.56
CA CYS A 62 15.18 5.77 -4.71
C CYS A 62 14.00 6.72 -4.46
N CYS A 63 12.98 6.27 -3.73
CA CYS A 63 11.79 7.09 -3.45
C CYS A 63 11.96 7.98 -2.21
N ASN A 64 13.01 7.78 -1.43
CA ASN A 64 13.20 8.40 -0.11
C ASN A 64 11.94 8.26 0.77
N ARG A 65 11.35 7.07 0.76
CA ARG A 65 10.09 6.75 1.46
C ARG A 65 10.17 5.36 2.05
N ARG A 66 9.49 5.16 3.17
CA ARG A 66 9.27 3.81 3.71
C ARG A 66 8.38 3.01 2.78
N VAL A 67 8.69 1.72 2.65
CA VAL A 67 7.94 0.76 1.85
C VAL A 67 7.58 -0.45 2.72
N GLU A 68 6.38 -0.98 2.56
CA GLU A 68 5.93 -2.22 3.20
C GLU A 68 5.86 -3.31 2.13
N LEU A 69 6.65 -4.37 2.29
CA LEU A 69 6.64 -5.52 1.38
C LEU A 69 5.66 -6.58 1.89
N ARG A 70 4.76 -7.05 1.03
CA ARG A 70 3.76 -8.08 1.35
C ARG A 70 3.64 -9.08 0.22
N ALA A 71 3.60 -10.36 0.56
CA ALA A 71 3.30 -11.42 -0.40
C ALA A 71 1.85 -11.31 -0.89
N TYR A 72 1.66 -11.49 -2.19
CA TYR A 72 0.34 -11.62 -2.80
C TYR A 72 -0.08 -13.08 -2.83
N LEU A 73 -1.12 -13.46 -2.07
CA LEU A 73 -1.40 -14.87 -1.77
C LEU A 73 -2.28 -15.62 -2.76
N ARG A 74 -2.93 -14.93 -3.70
CA ARG A 74 -3.90 -15.43 -4.71
C ARG A 74 -5.00 -16.39 -4.22
#